data_AF-A0A1E4THB1-F1
#
_entry.id   AF-A0A1E4THB1-F1
#
_cell.length_a   1.000
_cell.length_b   1.000
_cell.length_c   1.000
_cell.angle_alpha   90.00
_cell.angle_beta   90.00
_cell.angle_gamma   90.00
#
_symmetry.space_group_name_H-M   'P 1'
#
loop_
_entity.id
_entity.type
_entity.pdbx_description
1 polymer ?
#
loop_
_entity_poly.entity_id
_entity_poly.type
_entity_poly.pdbx_seq_one_letter_code
_entity_poly.pdbx_strand_id
1 'polypeptide(L)'
;MSAALSKFKSWNTFKANSNPSAAKRAEILEMKKTAKGDSKVNVTNRVYVQIEGVDPPKKQNMYFDRNIVVGAMLDKAAQSLQIMNYNNMKDDDEKKLRVYHVDQGKVLNFSDKLNDVPVRDGDHIALVRGVKMPKLM
;
A
#
# COMPACT_ATOMS: atom_id res chain seq x y z
N MET A 1 -3.73 -23.47 38.10
CA MET A 1 -3.35 -22.04 38.04
C MET A 1 -2.57 -21.83 36.74
N SER A 2 -2.86 -20.71 36.07
CA SER A 2 -2.75 -20.44 34.63
C SER A 2 -1.51 -20.91 33.86
N ALA A 3 -1.77 -21.49 32.70
CA ALA A 3 -0.91 -21.44 31.53
C ALA A 3 -0.98 -20.05 30.89
N ALA A 4 0.14 -19.36 30.68
CA ALA A 4 0.24 -18.24 29.75
C ALA A 4 1.70 -17.90 29.43
N LEU A 5 1.92 -17.54 28.17
CA LEU A 5 3.14 -17.00 27.55
C LEU A 5 4.15 -18.02 26.98
N SER A 6 3.64 -18.88 26.10
CA SER A 6 4.33 -19.09 24.82
C SER A 6 3.87 -18.05 23.80
N LYS A 7 4.79 -17.67 22.90
CA LYS A 7 4.66 -16.80 21.71
C LYS A 7 5.24 -15.38 21.85
N PHE A 8 6.52 -15.30 22.24
CA PHE A 8 7.37 -14.14 21.93
C PHE A 8 8.64 -14.58 21.17
N LYS A 9 8.47 -15.39 20.11
CA LYS A 9 9.57 -15.85 19.26
C LYS A 9 9.10 -16.19 17.84
N SER A 10 8.76 -15.16 17.05
CA SER A 10 8.80 -15.22 15.58
C SER A 10 8.63 -13.83 14.96
N TRP A 11 9.57 -12.91 15.22
CA TRP A 11 9.64 -11.61 14.53
C TRP A 11 10.31 -11.71 13.13
N ASN A 12 10.73 -12.90 12.67
CA ASN A 12 11.58 -13.02 11.47
C ASN A 12 11.12 -14.07 10.44
N THR A 13 9.84 -14.05 10.06
CA THR A 13 9.33 -14.91 8.95
C THR A 13 8.37 -14.18 8.02
N PHE A 14 8.78 -13.05 7.44
CA PHE A 14 8.17 -12.56 6.20
C PHE A 14 8.82 -13.21 4.98
N LYS A 15 8.68 -14.53 4.86
CA LYS A 15 8.99 -15.26 3.62
C LYS A 15 7.90 -16.26 3.29
N ALA A 16 6.69 -15.77 3.06
CA ALA A 16 5.82 -16.44 2.10
C ALA A 16 6.31 -16.07 0.69
N ASN A 17 7.29 -16.84 0.21
CA ASN A 17 7.61 -16.92 -1.22
C ASN A 17 6.72 -18.03 -1.82
N SER A 18 5.41 -17.85 -1.75
CA SER A 18 4.47 -18.68 -2.49
C SER A 18 4.45 -18.18 -3.92
N ASN A 19 4.83 -19.03 -4.87
CA ASN A 19 4.67 -18.72 -6.29
C ASN A 19 3.20 -18.31 -6.53
N PRO A 20 2.95 -17.17 -7.20
CA PRO A 20 1.59 -16.74 -7.47
C PRO A 20 0.87 -17.80 -8.31
N SER A 21 -0.40 -18.06 -7.98
CA SER A 21 -1.27 -18.98 -8.73
C SER A 21 -1.38 -18.53 -10.20
N ALA A 22 -1.80 -19.43 -11.09
CA ALA A 22 -1.99 -19.10 -12.51
C ALA A 22 -2.96 -17.91 -12.69
N ALA A 23 -4.04 -17.88 -11.91
CA ALA A 23 -4.99 -16.76 -11.90
C ALA A 23 -4.32 -15.44 -11.45
N LYS A 24 -3.52 -15.47 -10.37
CA LYS A 24 -2.81 -14.27 -9.91
C LYS A 24 -1.78 -13.76 -10.92
N ARG A 25 -1.12 -14.67 -11.64
CA ARG A 25 -0.19 -14.30 -12.73
C ARG A 25 -0.91 -13.59 -13.88
N ALA A 26 -2.10 -14.06 -14.25
CA ALA A 26 -2.92 -13.43 -15.28
C ALA A 26 -3.35 -12.02 -14.85
N GLU A 27 -3.80 -11.86 -13.61
CA GLU A 27 -4.16 -10.56 -13.03
C GLU A 27 -2.97 -9.59 -13.03
N ILE A 28 -1.78 -10.03 -12.60
CA ILE A 28 -0.56 -9.20 -12.64
C ILE A 28 -0.23 -8.77 -14.07
N LEU A 29 -0.39 -9.66 -15.05
CA LEU A 29 -0.12 -9.33 -16.45
C LEU A 29 -1.11 -8.28 -16.99
N GLU A 30 -2.39 -8.40 -16.65
CA GLU A 30 -3.40 -7.40 -17.01
C GLU A 30 -3.15 -6.06 -16.31
N MET A 31 -2.78 -6.10 -15.03
CA MET A 31 -2.40 -4.92 -14.26
C MET A 31 -1.21 -4.21 -14.92
N LYS A 32 -0.16 -4.95 -15.32
CA LYS A 32 1.01 -4.37 -16.00
C LYS A 32 0.66 -3.69 -17.33
N LYS A 33 -0.35 -4.19 -18.06
CA LYS A 33 -0.81 -3.62 -19.33
C LYS A 33 -1.64 -2.34 -19.13
N THR A 34 -2.42 -2.28 -18.06
CA THR A 34 -3.38 -1.20 -17.81
C THR A 34 -2.87 -0.15 -16.81
N ALA A 35 -1.78 -0.45 -16.10
CA ALA A 35 -1.27 0.40 -15.03
C ALA A 35 -0.76 1.75 -15.54
N LYS A 36 -1.17 2.82 -14.83
CA LYS A 36 -0.71 4.17 -15.06
C LYS A 36 0.35 4.58 -14.03
N GLY A 37 1.29 5.41 -14.43
CA GLY A 37 2.36 5.88 -13.56
C GLY A 37 3.26 6.85 -14.31
N ASP A 38 4.34 7.27 -13.66
CA ASP A 38 5.32 8.18 -14.24
C ASP A 38 6.23 7.42 -15.23
N SER A 39 6.18 7.82 -16.51
CA SER A 39 6.95 7.17 -17.58
C SER A 39 8.47 7.23 -17.36
N LYS A 40 8.95 8.14 -16.51
CA LYS A 40 10.37 8.26 -16.13
C LYS A 40 10.85 7.12 -15.22
N VAL A 41 9.94 6.40 -14.56
CA VAL A 41 10.32 5.27 -13.69
C VAL A 41 10.76 4.10 -14.56
N ASN A 42 11.99 3.64 -14.39
CA ASN A 42 12.51 2.45 -15.07
C ASN A 42 11.66 1.22 -14.74
N VAL A 43 11.35 0.39 -15.74
CA VAL A 43 10.57 -0.85 -15.60
C VAL A 43 11.09 -1.74 -14.47
N THR A 44 12.41 -1.83 -14.29
CA THR A 44 13.03 -2.64 -13.21
C THR A 44 12.70 -2.13 -11.81
N ASN A 45 12.41 -0.84 -11.68
CA ASN A 45 12.10 -0.18 -10.41
C ASN A 45 10.60 -0.06 -10.17
N ARG A 46 9.75 -0.54 -11.10
CA ARG A 46 8.30 -0.46 -10.95
C ARG A 46 7.81 -1.51 -9.95
N VAL A 47 6.88 -1.10 -9.10
CA VAL A 47 5.97 -2.00 -8.41
C VAL A 47 4.56 -1.73 -8.89
N TYR A 48 3.85 -2.78 -9.31
CA TYR A 48 2.52 -2.68 -9.90
C TYR A 48 1.47 -3.04 -8.87
N VAL A 49 0.53 -2.13 -8.60
CA VAL A 49 -0.51 -2.33 -7.58
C VAL A 49 -1.86 -1.82 -8.08
N GLN A 50 -2.94 -2.38 -7.55
CA GLN A 50 -4.26 -1.78 -7.69
C GLN A 50 -4.48 -0.80 -6.54
N ILE A 51 -4.76 0.46 -6.86
CA ILE A 51 -5.15 1.45 -5.86
C ILE A 51 -6.68 1.54 -5.83
N GLU A 52 -7.24 1.47 -4.63
CA GLU A 52 -8.66 1.71 -4.35
C GLU A 52 -8.83 2.89 -3.40
N GLY A 53 -9.48 3.96 -3.84
CA GLY A 53 -10.02 4.98 -2.94
C GLY A 53 -11.33 4.49 -2.34
N VAL A 54 -11.52 4.67 -1.03
CA VAL A 54 -12.77 4.26 -0.35
C VAL A 54 -13.82 5.36 -0.36
N ASP A 55 -13.41 6.63 -0.33
CA ASP A 55 -14.32 7.77 -0.34
C ASP A 55 -13.70 8.95 -1.14
N PRO A 56 -14.08 9.14 -2.41
CA PRO A 56 -15.04 8.36 -3.20
C PRO A 56 -14.51 6.98 -3.64
N PRO A 57 -15.39 5.98 -3.85
CA PRO A 57 -15.00 4.65 -4.34
C PRO A 57 -14.46 4.74 -5.77
N LYS A 58 -13.16 4.55 -5.95
CA LYS A 58 -12.49 4.53 -7.26
C LYS A 58 -11.37 3.52 -7.28
N LYS A 59 -11.20 2.79 -8.38
CA LYS A 59 -10.12 1.81 -8.54
C LYS A 59 -9.27 2.15 -9.76
N GLN A 60 -7.95 2.02 -9.65
CA GLN A 60 -7.06 2.16 -10.78
C GLN A 60 -5.79 1.33 -10.59
N ASN A 61 -5.41 0.61 -11.64
CA ASN A 61 -4.10 -0.04 -11.70
C ASN A 61 -3.02 1.02 -11.88
N MET A 62 -1.99 0.98 -11.04
CA MET A 62 -0.91 1.95 -11.05
C MET A 62 0.44 1.29 -10.87
N TYR A 63 1.50 1.98 -11.27
CA TYR A 63 2.85 1.61 -10.91
C TYR A 63 3.60 2.77 -10.26
N PHE A 64 4.46 2.44 -9.32
CA PHE A 64 5.29 3.39 -8.57
C PHE A 64 6.74 2.96 -8.61
N ASP A 65 7.65 3.93 -8.42
CA ASP A 65 9.05 3.64 -8.18
C ASP A 65 9.20 2.98 -6.80
N ARG A 66 9.93 1.88 -6.68
CA ARG A 66 10.21 1.28 -5.37
C ARG A 66 11.06 2.16 -4.45
N ASN A 67 11.77 3.15 -4.99
CA ASN A 67 12.67 4.00 -4.22
C ASN A 67 11.98 5.20 -3.56
N ILE A 68 10.72 5.48 -3.88
CA ILE A 68 9.98 6.57 -3.20
C ILE A 68 9.47 6.11 -1.84
N VAL A 69 9.13 7.08 -0.98
CA VAL A 69 8.47 6.81 0.30
C VAL A 69 6.97 6.63 0.12
N VAL A 70 6.32 5.93 1.05
CA VAL A 70 4.86 5.67 1.05
C VAL A 70 4.04 6.96 0.99
N GLY A 71 4.49 8.05 1.63
CA GLY A 71 3.83 9.36 1.53
C GLY A 71 3.76 9.88 0.08
N ALA A 72 4.86 9.78 -0.67
CA ALA A 72 4.90 10.20 -2.07
C ALA A 72 4.06 9.28 -2.98
N MET A 73 3.98 7.99 -2.65
CA MET A 73 3.06 7.05 -3.32
C MET A 73 1.62 7.48 -3.11
N LEU A 74 1.23 7.81 -1.87
CA LEU A 74 -0.11 8.31 -1.54
C LEU A 74 -0.43 9.57 -2.33
N ASP A 75 0.47 10.55 -2.40
CA ASP A 75 0.24 11.79 -3.13
C ASP A 75 -0.02 11.54 -4.62
N LYS A 76 0.82 10.71 -5.26
CA LYS A 76 0.66 10.34 -6.67
C LYS A 76 -0.65 9.56 -6.91
N ALA A 77 -0.99 8.65 -6.02
CA ALA A 77 -2.21 7.85 -6.09
C ALA A 77 -3.47 8.72 -5.92
N ALA A 78 -3.47 9.60 -4.92
CA ALA A 78 -4.55 10.54 -4.66
C ALA A 78 -4.73 11.51 -5.84
N GLN A 79 -3.64 12.04 -6.39
CA GLN A 79 -3.68 12.87 -7.60
C GLN A 79 -4.30 12.12 -8.78
N SER A 80 -3.89 10.87 -9.02
CA SER A 80 -4.41 10.10 -10.15
C SER A 80 -5.89 9.72 -10.00
N LEU A 81 -6.35 9.46 -8.77
CA LEU A 81 -7.75 9.16 -8.48
C LEU A 81 -8.60 10.43 -8.29
N GLN A 82 -7.98 11.62 -8.35
CA GLN A 82 -8.63 12.90 -8.04
C GLN A 82 -9.26 12.91 -6.64
N ILE A 83 -8.56 12.34 -5.66
CA ILE A 83 -8.94 12.33 -4.24
C ILE A 83 -8.14 13.45 -3.56
N MET A 84 -8.83 14.31 -2.81
CA MET A 84 -8.18 15.43 -2.12
C MET A 84 -7.37 14.94 -0.91
N ASN A 85 -6.06 15.19 -0.93
CA ASN A 85 -5.17 14.94 0.20
C ASN A 85 -5.09 16.17 1.13
N TYR A 86 -5.62 16.04 2.34
CA TYR A 86 -5.58 17.08 3.38
C TYR A 86 -4.49 16.84 4.45
N ASN A 87 -3.52 15.97 4.20
CA ASN A 87 -2.50 15.60 5.19
C ASN A 87 -1.67 16.78 5.75
N ASN A 88 -1.61 17.91 5.03
CA ASN A 88 -0.91 19.13 5.45
C ASN A 88 -1.80 20.16 6.17
N MET A 89 -3.11 19.90 6.35
CA MET A 89 -4.02 20.78 7.08
C MET A 89 -3.99 20.48 8.59
N LYS A 90 -3.95 21.51 9.43
CA LYS A 90 -3.59 21.40 10.86
C LYS A 90 -4.67 20.78 11.77
N ASP A 91 -5.93 20.68 11.37
CA ASP A 91 -7.03 20.58 12.35
C ASP A 91 -7.93 19.33 12.26
N ASP A 92 -7.53 18.28 11.53
CA ASP A 92 -8.43 17.12 11.45
C ASP A 92 -7.73 15.80 11.07
N ASP A 93 -7.38 15.00 12.08
CA ASP A 93 -6.83 13.65 11.83
C ASP A 93 -7.85 12.74 11.13
N GLU A 94 -9.15 13.04 11.26
CA GLU A 94 -10.24 12.29 10.62
C GLU A 94 -10.31 12.55 9.11
N LYS A 95 -9.72 13.66 8.63
CA LYS A 95 -9.62 13.99 7.21
C LYS A 95 -8.34 13.49 6.55
N LYS A 96 -7.37 12.98 7.32
CA LYS A 96 -6.10 12.49 6.78
C LYS A 96 -6.29 11.21 5.98
N LEU A 97 -5.62 11.14 4.84
CA LEU A 97 -5.54 9.94 4.01
C LEU A 97 -4.41 9.05 4.53
N ARG A 98 -4.68 7.75 4.62
CA ARG A 98 -3.74 6.70 5.02
C ARG A 98 -3.65 5.64 3.91
N VAL A 99 -2.50 4.97 3.85
CA VAL A 99 -2.27 3.85 2.94
C VAL A 99 -2.50 2.54 3.71
N TYR A 100 -3.54 1.80 3.33
CA TYR A 100 -3.83 0.48 3.88
C TYR A 100 -3.47 -0.60 2.86
N HIS A 101 -2.58 -1.50 3.24
CA HIS A 101 -2.22 -2.65 2.43
C HIS A 101 -3.23 -3.76 2.68
N VAL A 102 -4.08 -4.03 1.68
CA VAL A 102 -5.22 -4.94 1.83
C VAL A 102 -4.74 -6.38 2.02
N ASP A 103 -3.84 -6.87 1.16
CA ASP A 103 -3.36 -8.26 1.23
C ASP A 103 -2.52 -8.56 2.49
N GLN A 104 -1.94 -7.54 3.13
CA GLN A 104 -1.17 -7.68 4.38
C GLN A 104 -1.95 -7.24 5.62
N GLY A 105 -3.15 -6.68 5.45
CA GLY A 105 -4.02 -6.24 6.54
C GLY A 105 -3.44 -5.14 7.44
N LYS A 106 -2.63 -4.21 6.92
CA LYS A 106 -1.95 -3.19 7.74
C LYS A 106 -1.87 -1.80 7.12
N VAL A 107 -1.86 -0.77 7.96
CA VAL A 107 -1.55 0.61 7.55
C VAL A 107 -0.03 0.77 7.40
N LEU A 108 0.42 1.41 6.32
CA LEU A 108 1.82 1.71 6.07
C LEU A 108 2.19 3.09 6.63
N ASN A 109 3.42 3.26 7.15
CA ASN A 109 3.88 4.58 7.60
C ASN A 109 4.36 5.41 6.41
N PHE A 110 4.05 6.71 6.42
CA PHE A 110 4.41 7.60 5.30
C PHE A 110 5.91 7.74 5.08
N SER A 111 6.71 7.62 6.13
CA SER A 111 8.16 7.76 6.09
C SER A 111 8.88 6.49 5.62
N ASP A 112 8.19 5.36 5.54
CA ASP A 112 8.79 4.11 5.09
C ASP A 112 9.10 4.21 3.59
N LYS A 113 10.27 3.70 3.17
CA LYS A 113 10.57 3.53 1.74
C LYS A 113 9.73 2.39 1.19
N LEU A 114 9.23 2.55 -0.03
CA LEU A 114 8.39 1.54 -0.67
C LEU A 114 9.14 0.20 -0.87
N ASN A 115 10.47 0.26 -1.03
CA ASN A 115 11.35 -0.91 -1.10
C ASN A 115 11.51 -1.66 0.24
N ASP A 116 11.26 -1.00 1.37
CA ASP A 116 11.43 -1.57 2.71
C ASP A 116 10.11 -2.12 3.28
N VAL A 117 8.98 -1.84 2.61
CA VAL A 117 7.66 -2.39 2.94
C VAL A 117 7.32 -3.58 2.04
N PRO A 118 6.49 -4.54 2.50
CA PRO A 118 6.21 -5.77 1.76
C PRO A 118 5.20 -5.59 0.61
N VAL A 119 5.27 -4.47 -0.13
CA VAL A 119 4.41 -4.20 -1.29
C VAL A 119 5.01 -4.85 -2.54
N ARG A 120 4.23 -5.69 -3.22
CA ARG A 120 4.65 -6.50 -4.36
C ARG A 120 3.75 -6.27 -5.57
N ASP A 121 4.23 -6.75 -6.73
CA ASP A 121 3.43 -6.74 -7.95
C ASP A 121 2.13 -7.54 -7.76
N GLY A 122 1.01 -6.89 -8.07
CA GLY A 122 -0.32 -7.47 -7.92
C GLY A 122 -0.99 -7.20 -6.58
N ASP A 123 -0.34 -6.50 -5.65
CA ASP A 123 -0.97 -6.18 -4.37
C ASP A 123 -2.04 -5.10 -4.51
N HIS A 124 -2.97 -5.09 -3.57
CA HIS A 124 -4.09 -4.16 -3.45
C HIS A 124 -3.84 -3.19 -2.31
N ILE A 125 -3.98 -1.91 -2.63
CA ILE A 125 -3.71 -0.81 -1.71
C ILE A 125 -4.94 0.08 -1.64
N ALA A 126 -5.48 0.27 -0.45
CA ALA A 126 -6.61 1.15 -0.21
C ALA A 126 -6.15 2.50 0.35
N LEU A 127 -6.67 3.58 -0.22
CA LEU A 127 -6.59 4.93 0.35
C LEU A 127 -7.82 5.15 1.22
N VAL A 128 -7.60 5.23 2.53
CA VAL A 128 -8.65 5.33 3.55
C VAL A 128 -8.54 6.65 4.29
N ARG A 129 -9.68 7.25 4.65
CA ARG A 129 -9.76 8.49 5.41
C ARG A 129 -10.06 8.21 6.88
N GLY A 130 -9.45 8.98 7.77
CA GLY A 130 -9.80 9.00 9.20
C GLY A 130 -9.48 7.75 10.00
N VAL A 131 -8.65 6.85 9.46
CA VAL A 131 -8.15 5.70 10.21
C VAL A 131 -7.09 6.18 11.19
N LYS A 132 -7.44 6.22 12.49
CA LYS A 132 -6.51 6.44 13.59
C LYS A 132 -5.61 5.20 13.71
N MET A 133 -4.30 5.37 13.53
CA MET A 133 -3.36 4.28 13.85
C MET A 133 -3.50 3.98 15.35
N PRO A 134 -3.59 2.71 15.77
CA PRO A 134 -3.58 2.39 17.19
C PRO A 134 -2.31 2.99 17.79
N LYS A 135 -2.49 3.88 18.77
CA LYS A 135 -1.38 4.46 19.53
C LYS A 135 -0.72 3.29 20.24
N LEU A 136 0.47 2.88 19.78
CA LEU A 136 1.32 1.98 20.56
C LEU A 136 1.71 2.78 21.80
N MET A 137 1.01 2.52 22.91
CA MET A 137 1.34 3.00 24.25
C MET A 137 2.61 2.33 24.75
#